data_AF-A0A925SRG3-F1
#
_entry.id   AF-A0A925SRG3-F1
#
_cell.length_a   1.000
_cell.length_b   1.000
_cell.length_c   1.000
_cell.angle_alpha   90.00
_cell.angle_beta   90.00
_cell.angle_gamma   90.00
#
_symmetry.space_group_name_H-M   'P 1'
#
loop_
_entity.id
_entity.type
_entity.pdbx_description
1 polymer ?
#
loop_
_entity_poly.entity_id
_entity_poly.type
_entity_poly.pdbx_seq_one_letter_code
_entity_poly.pdbx_strand_id
1 'polypeptide(L)' 'MKCEYSDGFKVNYSGPLQITKGQDVNVFIREARIPDDIKNDLDMALFKNSCSDFRTIAETVTKSYGNRACIH' A
#
# COMPACT_ATOMS: atom_id res chain seq x y z
N MET A 1 5.81 -7.80 4.92
CA MET A 1 4.92 -7.40 6.02
C MET A 1 3.48 -7.31 5.55
N LYS A 2 2.56 -7.71 6.44
CA LYS A 2 1.11 -7.67 6.20
C LYS A 2 0.46 -6.94 7.37
N CYS A 3 -0.36 -5.94 7.07
CA CYS A 3 -1.15 -5.20 8.05
C CYS A 3 -2.61 -5.27 7.63
N GLU A 4 -3.46 -5.76 8.51
CA GLU A 4 -4.91 -5.78 8.34
C GLU A 4 -5.52 -4.88 9.42
N TYR A 5 -6.42 -3.99 9.00
CA TYR A 5 -7.04 -3.01 9.87
C TYR A 5 -8.53 -3.31 9.99
N SER A 6 -9.11 -2.91 11.12
CA SER A 6 -10.50 -3.22 11.50
C SER A 6 -11.54 -2.66 10.54
N ASP A 7 -11.19 -1.65 9.74
CA ASP A 7 -12.03 -1.02 8.72
C ASP A 7 -12.00 -1.75 7.37
N GLY A 8 -11.40 -2.95 7.31
CA GLY A 8 -11.28 -3.73 6.07
C GLY A 8 -10.19 -3.22 5.14
N PHE A 9 -9.35 -2.29 5.60
CA PHE A 9 -8.11 -1.92 4.92
C PHE A 9 -7.07 -3.03 5.12
N LYS A 10 -6.33 -3.37 4.07
CA LYS A 10 -5.29 -4.39 4.09
C LYS A 10 -4.12 -3.92 3.26
N VAL A 11 -2.92 -4.02 3.82
CA VAL A 11 -1.66 -3.70 3.15
C VAL A 11 -0.76 -4.90 3.23
N ASN A 12 -0.28 -5.36 2.07
CA ASN A 12 0.69 -6.43 1.96
C ASN A 12 1.87 -5.94 1.14
N TYR A 13 3.05 -5.96 1.75
CA TYR A 13 4.30 -5.56 1.12
C TYR A 13 5.34 -6.67 1.33
N SER A 14 5.67 -7.41 0.29
CA SER A 14 6.64 -8.52 0.32
C SER A 14 7.49 -8.58 -0.96
N GLY A 15 7.75 -7.41 -1.53
CA GLY A 15 8.23 -7.22 -2.90
C GLY A 15 7.21 -6.36 -3.64
N PRO A 16 6.11 -6.92 -4.17
CA PRO A 16 5.00 -6.10 -4.65
C PRO A 16 4.25 -5.46 -3.48
N LEU A 17 3.72 -4.26 -3.74
CA LEU A 17 2.82 -3.55 -2.84
C LEU A 17 1.38 -3.85 -3.28
N GLN A 18 0.62 -4.47 -2.39
CA GLN A 18 -0.80 -4.72 -2.56
C GLN A 18 -1.57 -4.01 -1.45
N ILE A 19 -2.55 -3.20 -1.84
CA ILE A 19 -3.42 -2.46 -0.94
C ILE A 19 -4.85 -2.80 -1.33
N THR A 20 -5.65 -3.23 -0.35
CA THR A 20 -7.05 -3.56 -0.55
C THR A 20 -7.88 -2.81 0.49
N LYS A 21 -8.98 -2.19 0.06
CA LYS A 21 -9.93 -1.54 0.97
C LYS A 21 -11.34 -1.94 0.56
N GLY A 22 -11.96 -2.80 1.38
CA GLY A 22 -13.28 -3.33 1.07
C GLY A 22 -13.31 -4.10 -0.26
N GLN A 23 -14.42 -3.99 -1.00
CA GLN A 23 -14.58 -4.60 -2.33
C GLN A 23 -14.20 -3.65 -3.47
N ASP A 24 -14.18 -2.34 -3.21
CA ASP A 24 -14.09 -1.30 -4.24
C ASP A 24 -12.66 -0.89 -4.62
N VAL A 25 -11.70 -1.07 -3.71
CA VAL A 25 -10.32 -0.59 -3.95
C VAL A 25 -9.36 -1.77 -3.87
N ASN A 26 -8.70 -2.04 -4.99
CA ASN A 26 -7.60 -2.99 -5.06
C ASN A 26 -6.46 -2.37 -5.87
N VAL A 27 -5.43 -1.90 -5.18
CA VAL A 27 -4.23 -1.32 -5.78
C VAL A 27 -3.12 -2.35 -5.69
N PHE A 28 -2.62 -2.76 -6.85
CA PHE A 28 -1.49 -3.68 -6.96
C PHE A 28 -0.36 -3.03 -7.76
N ILE A 29 0.78 -2.84 -7.11
CA ILE A 29 1.98 -2.26 -7.72
C ILE A 29 3.10 -3.29 -7.62
N ARG A 30 3.64 -3.68 -8.78
CA ARG A 30 4.80 -4.56 -8.85
C ARG A 30 6.01 -3.85 -8.30
N GLU A 31 6.90 -4.57 -7.61
CA GLU A 31 8.10 -4.00 -6.98
C GLU A 31 8.90 -3.09 -7.92
N ALA A 32 9.19 -3.55 -9.13
CA ALA A 32 9.96 -2.80 -10.15
C ALA A 32 9.25 -1.54 -10.69
N ARG A 33 8.00 -1.30 -10.30
CA ARG A 33 7.18 -0.14 -10.67
C ARG A 33 6.85 0.74 -9.46
N ILE A 34 7.28 0.37 -8.26
CA ILE A 34 7.18 1.23 -7.08
C ILE A 34 8.26 2.31 -7.23
N PRO A 35 7.89 3.61 -7.19
CA PRO A 35 8.88 4.69 -7.17
C PRO A 35 9.84 4.54 -6.00
N ASP A 36 11.11 4.91 -6.20
CA ASP A 36 12.14 4.77 -5.17
C ASP A 36 11.78 5.50 -3.86
N ASP A 37 11.11 6.66 -3.95
CA ASP A 37 10.65 7.41 -2.77
C ASP A 37 9.66 6.59 -1.92
N ILE A 38 8.66 5.99 -2.56
CA ILE A 38 7.65 5.15 -1.88
C ILE A 38 8.29 3.86 -1.38
N LYS A 39 9.24 3.30 -2.13
CA LYS A 39 9.97 2.10 -1.72
C LYS A 39 10.77 2.36 -0.44
N ASN A 40 11.48 3.49 -0.37
CA ASN A 40 12.23 3.90 0.82
C ASN A 40 11.31 4.06 2.05
N ASP A 41 10.14 4.67 1.88
CA ASP A 41 9.16 4.80 2.96
C ASP A 41 8.63 3.44 3.43
N LEU A 42 8.32 2.53 2.49
CA LEU A 42 7.85 1.17 2.80
C LEU A 42 8.93 0.34 3.50
N ASP A 43 10.18 0.44 3.06
CA ASP A 43 11.31 -0.26 3.68
C ASP A 43 11.62 0.31 5.07
N MET A 44 11.46 1.62 5.28
CA MET A 44 11.56 2.22 6.62
C MET A 44 10.42 1.78 7.54
N ALA A 45 9.19 1.73 7.04
CA ALA A 45 8.04 1.23 7.79
C ALA A 45 8.18 -0.27 8.11
N LEU A 46 8.75 -1.05 7.19
CA LEU A 46 9.08 -2.47 7.36
C LEU A 46 10.13 -2.64 8.46
N PHE A 47 11.20 -1.85 8.42
CA PHE A 47 12.25 -1.88 9.43
C PHE A 47 11.73 -1.52 10.83
N LYS A 48 10.83 -0.52 10.92
CA LYS A 48 10.15 -0.14 12.16
C LYS A 48 9.04 -1.11 12.57
N ASN A 49 8.66 -2.05 11.71
CA ASN A 49 7.51 -2.94 11.88
C ASN A 49 6.22 -2.18 12.28
N SER A 50 6.00 -1.02 11.66
CA SER A 50 4.94 -0.07 12.02
C SER A 50 3.78 -0.14 11.04
N CYS A 51 2.67 -0.78 11.46
CA CYS A 51 1.45 -0.78 10.64
C CYS A 51 0.85 0.63 10.49
N SER A 52 1.06 1.55 11.41
CA SER A 52 0.56 2.93 11.24
C SER A 52 1.24 3.65 10.07
N ASP A 53 2.54 3.43 9.90
CA ASP A 53 3.30 4.00 8.77
C ASP A 53 2.85 3.37 7.44
N PHE A 54 2.70 2.05 7.39
CA PHE A 54 2.16 1.35 6.21
C PHE A 54 0.79 1.86 5.80
N ARG A 55 -0.08 2.20 6.75
CA ARG A 55 -1.40 2.76 6.46
C ARG A 55 -1.26 4.10 5.73
N THR A 56 -0.46 4.99 6.28
CA THR A 56 -0.24 6.34 5.73
C THR A 56 0.34 6.30 4.31
N ILE A 57 1.35 5.44 4.11
CA ILE A 57 1.98 5.24 2.80
C ILE A 57 0.98 4.65 1.81
N ALA A 58 0.24 3.61 2.22
CA ALA A 58 -0.76 2.96 1.38
C ALA A 58 -1.91 3.90 1.00
N GLU A 59 -2.38 4.76 1.90
CA GLU A 59 -3.38 5.78 1.58
C GLU A 59 -2.85 6.80 0.57
N THR A 60 -1.58 7.21 0.71
CA THR A 60 -0.91 8.11 -0.24
C THR A 60 -0.79 7.48 -1.61
N VAL A 61 -0.32 6.22 -1.68
CA VAL A 61 -0.25 5.43 -2.91
C VAL A 61 -1.64 5.29 -3.54
N THR A 62 -2.66 4.97 -2.74
CA THR A 62 -4.04 4.82 -3.24
C THR A 62 -4.58 6.13 -3.79
N LYS A 63 -4.26 7.28 -3.19
CA LYS A 63 -4.65 8.59 -3.73
C LYS A 63 -3.91 8.94 -5.02
N SER A 64 -2.63 8.59 -5.13
CA SER A 64 -1.80 8.92 -6.31
C SER A 64 -2.04 7.97 -7.49
N TYR A 65 -2.27 6.69 -7.22
CA TYR A 65 -2.40 5.62 -8.23
C TYR A 65 -3.81 5.05 -8.33
N GLY A 66 -4.53 4.93 -7.21
CA GLY A 66 -5.90 4.42 -7.16
C GLY A 66 -6.92 5.37 -7.81
N ASN A 67 -6.71 6.69 -7.76
CA ASN A 67 -7.54 7.65 -8.52
C ASN A 67 -7.38 7.52 -10.05
N ARG A 68 -6.38 6.77 -10.52
CA ARG A 68 -6.19 6.42 -11.94
C ARG A 68 -6.62 4.99 -12.26
N ALA A 69 -6.94 4.18 -11.25
CA ALA A 69 -7.48 2.84 -11.42
C ALA A 69 -9.00 2.98 -11.52
N CYS A 70 -9.51 3.06 -12.75
CA CYS A 70 -10.92 3.12 -13.04
C CYS A 70 -11.69 2.01 -12.32
N ILE A 71 -12.72 2.41 -11.57
CA ILE A 71 -13.83 1.54 -11.18
C ILE A 71 -14.52 1.15 -12.49
N HIS A 72 -14.46 -0.13 -12.87
CA HIS A 72 -15.33 -0.71 -13.88
C HIS A 72 -15.95 -1.98 -13.31
#